data_AF-J3E1I7-F1
#
_entry.id   AF-J3E1I7-F1
#
_cell.length_a   1.000
_cell.length_b   1.000
_cell.length_c   1.000
_cell.angle_alpha   90.00
_cell.angle_beta   90.00
_cell.angle_gamma   90.00
#
_symmetry.space_group_name_H-M   'P 1'
#
loop_
_entity.id
_entity.type
_entity.pdbx_description
1 polymer ?
#
loop_
_entity_poly.entity_id
_entity_poly.type
_entity_poly.pdbx_seq_one_letter_code
_entity_poly.pdbx_strand_id
1 'polypeptide(L)'
;MDGFNLRHLALAVALSTSMGTAFAADSNDFVDDAVAGGIAEVETSKLALEKSSSADIKAFANMMVTDHSKANEELAALAKKHDIEVPDTTTMVKQAKEKILDLRDESFDTAYANNQVKAHEEAIERFKKEANTVTDDKTKGATDLKAFAQKMLPALEKHLDMAKKLQAAHPDK
;
A
#
# COMPACT_ATOMS: atom_id res chain seq x y z
N MET A 1 32.20 -69.61 30.91
CA MET A 1 31.55 -69.88 29.61
C MET A 1 30.19 -69.21 29.66
N ASP A 2 29.81 -68.64 28.51
CA ASP A 2 28.51 -68.07 28.13
C ASP A 2 28.18 -66.70 28.78
N GLY A 3 27.90 -65.62 28.06
CA GLY A 3 27.67 -65.42 26.64
C GLY A 3 26.91 -64.09 26.48
N PHE A 4 27.39 -63.21 25.60
CA PHE A 4 26.87 -61.87 25.30
C PHE A 4 25.43 -61.95 24.72
N ASN A 5 24.57 -60.95 24.96
CA ASN A 5 23.89 -60.19 23.90
C ASN A 5 22.97 -59.08 24.44
N LEU A 6 23.31 -57.86 24.06
CA LEU A 6 22.52 -56.64 24.15
C LEU A 6 21.57 -56.57 22.95
N ARG A 7 20.29 -56.26 23.13
CA ARG A 7 19.45 -55.66 22.07
C ARG A 7 18.15 -55.04 22.60
N HIS A 8 18.09 -53.73 22.38
CA HIS A 8 17.00 -52.76 22.40
C HIS A 8 15.55 -53.25 22.50
N LEU A 9 14.77 -52.58 23.34
CA LEU A 9 13.45 -52.09 22.94
C LEU A 9 13.17 -50.74 23.60
N ALA A 10 12.80 -49.77 22.77
CA ALA A 10 12.44 -48.40 23.12
C ALA A 10 10.93 -48.17 22.90
N LEU A 11 10.44 -47.06 23.47
CA LEU A 11 9.22 -46.32 23.13
C LEU A 11 7.88 -46.93 23.64
N ALA A 12 6.89 -46.16 24.11
CA ALA A 12 6.53 -44.80 23.76
C ALA A 12 5.75 -44.07 24.88
N VAL A 13 6.07 -42.79 25.08
CA VAL A 13 5.19 -41.81 25.73
C VAL A 13 4.53 -41.01 24.61
N ALA A 14 3.21 -41.11 24.48
CA ALA A 14 2.44 -40.27 23.58
C ALA A 14 2.12 -38.93 24.29
N LEU A 15 2.84 -37.86 23.96
CA LEU A 15 2.35 -36.50 24.19
C LEU A 15 1.55 -36.06 22.96
N SER A 16 0.24 -35.99 23.12
CA SER A 16 -0.66 -35.28 22.21
C SER A 16 -0.55 -33.79 22.44
N THR A 17 0.32 -33.11 21.70
CA THR A 17 0.31 -31.64 21.60
C THR A 17 -0.68 -31.21 20.51
N SER A 18 -1.79 -30.63 20.94
CA SER A 18 -2.66 -29.80 20.11
C SER A 18 -1.89 -28.55 19.65
N MET A 19 -1.45 -28.54 18.40
CA MET A 19 -0.89 -27.34 17.78
C MET A 19 -1.99 -26.68 16.96
N GLY A 20 -2.66 -25.71 17.57
CA GLY A 20 -3.46 -24.75 16.83
C GLY A 20 -2.51 -23.98 15.92
N THR A 21 -2.51 -24.29 14.64
CA THR A 21 -1.91 -23.43 13.62
C THR A 21 -2.77 -22.19 13.54
N ALA A 22 -2.46 -21.18 14.36
CA ALA A 22 -2.73 -19.82 13.94
C ALA A 22 -1.91 -19.64 12.66
N PHE A 23 -2.59 -19.68 11.50
CA PHE A 23 -1.97 -19.27 10.26
C PHE A 23 -1.48 -17.85 10.50
N ALA A 24 -0.16 -17.65 10.49
CA ALA A 24 0.40 -16.31 10.42
C ALA A 24 -0.19 -15.67 9.15
N ALA A 25 -0.81 -14.50 9.29
CA ALA A 25 -1.12 -13.72 8.12
C ALA A 25 0.22 -13.33 7.47
N ASP A 26 0.38 -13.62 6.19
CA ASP A 26 1.60 -13.27 5.47
C ASP A 26 1.43 -11.84 4.94
N SER A 27 2.36 -10.95 5.26
CA SER A 27 2.42 -9.59 4.72
C SER A 27 2.65 -9.63 3.21
N ASN A 28 2.16 -8.63 2.50
CA ASN A 28 2.33 -8.51 1.05
C ASN A 28 2.84 -7.11 0.71
N ASP A 29 4.08 -7.02 0.23
CA ASP A 29 4.75 -5.74 -0.07
C ASP A 29 3.92 -4.81 -0.96
N PHE A 30 3.21 -5.36 -1.96
CA PHE A 30 2.35 -4.53 -2.82
C PHE A 30 1.17 -3.95 -2.04
N VAL A 31 0.54 -4.76 -1.18
CA VAL A 31 -0.58 -4.30 -0.34
C VAL A 31 -0.10 -3.26 0.67
N ASP A 32 1.02 -3.50 1.33
CA ASP A 32 1.62 -2.59 2.31
C ASP A 32 1.94 -1.23 1.67
N ASP A 33 2.63 -1.24 0.53
CA ASP A 33 2.98 -0.02 -0.22
C ASP A 33 1.74 0.70 -0.75
N ALA A 34 0.77 -0.03 -1.31
CA ALA A 34 -0.45 0.56 -1.88
C ALA A 34 -1.34 1.19 -0.82
N VAL A 35 -1.45 0.56 0.36
CA VAL A 35 -2.16 1.14 1.51
C VAL A 35 -1.43 2.38 2.03
N ALA A 36 -0.11 2.31 2.17
CA ALA A 36 0.70 3.45 2.64
C ALA A 36 0.57 4.66 1.70
N GLY A 37 0.77 4.43 0.41
CA GLY A 37 0.63 5.46 -0.61
C GLY A 37 -0.79 6.00 -0.67
N GLY A 38 -1.80 5.13 -0.69
CA GLY A 38 -3.21 5.54 -0.75
C GLY A 38 -3.66 6.37 0.45
N ILE A 39 -3.19 6.07 1.65
CA ILE A 39 -3.45 6.89 2.84
C ILE A 39 -2.72 8.24 2.74
N ALA A 40 -1.46 8.22 2.35
CA ALA A 40 -0.67 9.44 2.19
C ALA A 40 -1.32 10.41 1.19
N GLU A 41 -1.75 9.91 0.03
CA GLU A 41 -2.45 10.68 -1.01
C GLU A 41 -3.73 11.36 -0.51
N VAL A 42 -4.52 10.66 0.31
CA VAL A 42 -5.74 11.25 0.89
C VAL A 42 -5.39 12.34 1.90
N GLU A 43 -4.41 12.11 2.76
CA GLU A 43 -4.04 13.08 3.80
C GLU A 43 -3.30 14.30 3.24
N THR A 44 -2.41 14.12 2.25
CA THR A 44 -1.77 15.23 1.51
C THR A 44 -2.81 16.10 0.83
N SER A 45 -3.80 15.47 0.18
CA SER A 45 -4.86 16.18 -0.54
C SER A 45 -5.80 16.93 0.40
N LYS A 46 -6.15 16.35 1.56
CA LYS A 46 -6.91 17.07 2.60
C LYS A 46 -6.17 18.32 3.07
N LEU A 47 -4.86 18.22 3.30
CA LEU A 47 -4.09 19.39 3.68
C LEU A 47 -4.06 20.44 2.55
N ALA A 48 -4.00 20.02 1.29
CA ALA A 48 -4.06 20.95 0.17
C ALA A 48 -5.38 21.73 0.11
N LEU A 49 -6.50 21.09 0.46
CA LEU A 49 -7.79 21.77 0.58
C LEU A 49 -7.80 22.83 1.70
N GLU A 50 -7.06 22.60 2.78
CA GLU A 50 -6.92 23.53 3.91
C GLU A 50 -5.94 24.68 3.65
N LYS A 51 -4.80 24.39 3.01
CA LYS A 51 -3.66 25.32 2.90
C LYS A 51 -3.65 26.12 1.61
N SER A 52 -4.04 25.52 0.49
CA SER A 52 -3.98 26.20 -0.80
C SER A 52 -5.07 27.25 -0.93
N SER A 53 -4.77 28.33 -1.63
CA SER A 53 -5.80 29.25 -2.17
C SER A 53 -6.08 29.01 -3.65
N SER A 54 -5.31 28.15 -4.32
CA SER A 54 -5.43 27.94 -5.76
C SER A 54 -6.61 27.03 -6.10
N ALA A 55 -7.43 27.46 -7.07
CA ALA A 55 -8.63 26.74 -7.46
C ALA A 55 -8.33 25.39 -8.14
N ASP A 56 -7.26 25.32 -8.93
CA ASP A 56 -6.81 24.09 -9.61
C ASP A 56 -6.24 23.06 -8.63
N ILE A 57 -5.43 23.48 -7.65
CA ILE A 57 -4.92 22.64 -6.56
C ILE A 57 -6.09 22.06 -5.77
N LYS A 58 -7.08 22.88 -5.40
CA LYS A 58 -8.27 22.39 -4.69
C LYS A 58 -9.12 21.44 -5.52
N ALA A 59 -9.30 21.71 -6.81
CA ALA A 59 -10.04 20.83 -7.70
C ALA A 59 -9.35 19.46 -7.82
N PHE A 60 -8.03 19.47 -8.02
CA PHE A 60 -7.21 18.27 -8.07
C PHE A 60 -7.27 17.50 -6.73
N ALA A 61 -7.04 18.17 -5.60
CA ALA A 61 -7.09 17.56 -4.28
C ALA A 61 -8.44 16.91 -3.94
N ASN A 62 -9.57 17.52 -4.32
CA ASN A 62 -10.89 16.90 -4.13
C ASN A 62 -11.05 15.60 -4.94
N MET A 63 -10.52 15.56 -6.17
CA MET A 63 -10.49 14.34 -6.98
C MET A 63 -9.64 13.26 -6.31
N MET A 64 -8.45 13.62 -5.85
CA MET A 64 -7.54 12.69 -5.16
C MET A 64 -8.17 12.07 -3.91
N VAL A 65 -8.79 12.90 -3.05
CA VAL A 65 -9.51 12.38 -1.86
C VAL A 65 -10.59 11.38 -2.27
N THR A 66 -11.37 11.69 -3.30
CA THR A 66 -12.48 10.85 -3.75
C THR A 66 -11.98 9.52 -4.32
N ASP A 67 -11.07 9.58 -5.28
CA ASP A 67 -10.63 8.41 -6.04
C ASP A 67 -9.76 7.49 -5.17
N HIS A 68 -8.85 8.05 -4.37
CA HIS A 68 -7.99 7.24 -3.50
C HIS A 68 -8.74 6.67 -2.29
N SER A 69 -9.71 7.39 -1.70
CA SER A 69 -10.52 6.81 -0.63
C SER A 69 -11.27 5.57 -1.13
N LYS A 70 -11.84 5.64 -2.34
CA LYS A 70 -12.50 4.49 -2.96
C LYS A 70 -11.52 3.35 -3.26
N ALA A 71 -10.34 3.64 -3.80
CA ALA A 71 -9.33 2.62 -4.06
C ALA A 71 -8.86 1.94 -2.76
N ASN A 72 -8.69 2.72 -1.68
CA ASN A 72 -8.32 2.20 -0.35
C ASN A 72 -9.40 1.27 0.22
N GLU A 73 -10.67 1.63 0.08
CA GLU A 73 -11.81 0.78 0.49
C GLU A 73 -11.84 -0.54 -0.29
N GLU A 74 -11.64 -0.49 -1.61
CA GLU A 74 -11.57 -1.68 -2.46
C GLU A 74 -10.39 -2.58 -2.08
N LEU A 75 -9.20 -2.02 -1.85
CA LEU A 75 -8.01 -2.77 -1.45
C LEU A 75 -8.16 -3.38 -0.05
N ALA A 76 -8.72 -2.64 0.91
CA ALA A 76 -9.00 -3.15 2.25
C ALA A 76 -9.98 -4.34 2.22
N ALA A 77 -10.99 -4.28 1.35
CA ALA A 77 -11.92 -5.39 1.15
C ALA A 77 -11.22 -6.63 0.55
N LEU A 78 -10.29 -6.43 -0.40
CA LEU A 78 -9.49 -7.52 -0.99
C LEU A 78 -8.55 -8.14 0.04
N ALA A 79 -7.82 -7.32 0.81
CA ALA A 79 -6.92 -7.81 1.85
C ALA A 79 -7.69 -8.63 2.89
N LYS A 80 -8.84 -8.15 3.34
CA LYS A 80 -9.73 -8.89 4.24
C LYS A 80 -10.25 -10.19 3.63
N LYS A 81 -10.66 -10.18 2.36
CA LYS A 81 -11.17 -11.37 1.65
C LYS A 81 -10.12 -12.49 1.61
N HIS A 82 -8.86 -12.12 1.46
CA HIS A 82 -7.75 -13.06 1.30
C HIS A 82 -6.93 -13.28 2.57
N ASP A 83 -7.33 -12.71 3.71
CA ASP A 83 -6.60 -12.84 4.99
C ASP A 83 -5.13 -12.37 4.86
N ILE A 84 -4.96 -11.23 4.18
CA ILE A 84 -3.69 -10.51 4.05
C ILE A 84 -3.64 -9.48 5.18
N GLU A 85 -2.52 -9.47 5.91
CA GLU A 85 -2.30 -8.47 6.95
C GLU A 85 -2.11 -7.09 6.32
N VAL A 86 -2.71 -6.07 6.92
CA VAL A 86 -2.56 -4.68 6.48
C VAL A 86 -1.96 -3.89 7.65
N PRO A 87 -0.95 -3.02 7.42
CA PRO A 87 -0.33 -2.24 8.48
C PRO A 87 -1.35 -1.33 9.19
N ASP A 88 -1.05 -0.97 10.45
CA ASP A 88 -1.92 -0.07 11.22
C ASP A 88 -2.04 1.31 10.56
N THR A 89 -3.20 1.51 9.93
CA THR A 89 -3.56 2.75 9.23
C THR A 89 -3.50 3.98 10.12
N THR A 90 -3.69 3.86 11.44
CA THR A 90 -3.60 4.99 12.39
C THR A 90 -2.18 5.55 12.43
N THR A 91 -1.20 4.65 12.58
CA THR A 91 0.23 4.99 12.56
C THR A 91 0.61 5.60 11.21
N MET A 92 0.11 5.03 10.10
CA MET A 92 0.40 5.54 8.75
C MET A 92 -0.16 6.94 8.51
N VAL A 93 -1.41 7.21 8.93
CA VAL A 93 -2.02 8.55 8.87
C VAL A 93 -1.17 9.56 9.64
N LYS A 94 -0.71 9.19 10.83
CA LYS A 94 0.15 10.06 11.64
C LYS A 94 1.48 10.36 10.91
N GLN A 95 2.15 9.33 10.39
CA GLN A 95 3.40 9.48 9.65
C GLN A 95 3.23 10.31 8.38
N ALA A 96 2.13 10.11 7.64
CA ALA A 96 1.81 10.93 6.47
C ALA A 96 1.68 12.40 6.85
N LYS A 97 0.91 12.71 7.91
CA LYS A 97 0.78 14.09 8.41
C LYS A 97 2.11 14.70 8.83
N GLU A 98 2.95 13.94 9.53
CA GLU A 98 4.28 14.42 9.96
C GLU A 98 5.17 14.75 8.76
N LYS A 99 5.27 13.86 7.76
CA LYS A 99 6.07 14.11 6.55
C LYS A 99 5.62 15.34 5.76
N ILE A 100 4.32 15.63 5.77
CA ILE A 100 3.79 16.82 5.08
C ILE A 100 4.19 18.11 5.79
N LEU A 101 4.33 18.10 7.13
CA LEU A 101 4.76 19.27 7.91
C LEU A 101 6.22 19.67 7.67
N ASP A 102 7.02 18.75 7.12
CA ASP A 102 8.43 18.94 6.77
C ASP A 102 8.61 19.61 5.39
N LEU A 103 7.53 19.82 4.63
CA LEU A 103 7.55 20.65 3.41
C LEU A 103 7.70 22.14 3.80
N ARG A 104 8.91 22.51 4.20
CA ARG A 104 9.33 23.86 4.56
C ARG A 104 10.51 24.17 3.68
N ASP A 105 10.33 25.08 2.72
CA ASP A 105 11.34 25.88 2.00
C ASP A 105 10.80 26.34 0.62
N GLU A 106 9.75 25.68 0.11
CA GLU A 106 9.02 26.01 -1.13
C GLU A 106 7.59 26.54 -0.87
N SER A 107 6.93 27.08 -1.90
CA SER A 107 5.50 27.41 -1.80
C SER A 107 4.70 26.11 -1.62
N PHE A 108 3.67 26.12 -0.76
CA PHE A 108 2.89 24.92 -0.50
C PHE A 108 2.31 24.29 -1.78
N ASP A 109 1.82 25.12 -2.71
CA ASP A 109 1.21 24.65 -3.97
C ASP A 109 2.25 23.96 -4.88
N THR A 110 3.47 24.49 -4.92
CA THR A 110 4.60 23.91 -5.65
C THR A 110 5.02 22.57 -5.02
N ALA A 111 5.20 22.53 -3.70
CA ALA A 111 5.54 21.34 -2.95
C ALA A 111 4.55 20.20 -3.18
N TYR A 112 3.27 20.56 -3.09
CA TYR A 112 2.18 19.62 -3.33
C TYR A 112 2.22 19.10 -4.77
N ALA A 113 2.29 19.97 -5.79
CA ALA A 113 2.31 19.53 -7.17
C ALA A 113 3.53 18.64 -7.50
N ASN A 114 4.72 19.00 -7.01
CA ASN A 114 5.94 18.21 -7.12
C ASN A 114 5.79 16.84 -6.47
N ASN A 115 5.27 16.78 -5.24
CA ASN A 115 5.03 15.53 -4.53
C ASN A 115 4.03 14.64 -5.28
N GLN A 116 2.92 15.19 -5.79
CA GLN A 116 1.93 14.40 -6.51
C GLN A 116 2.50 13.78 -7.78
N VAL A 117 3.35 14.48 -8.54
CA VAL A 117 4.03 13.88 -9.70
C VAL A 117 4.89 12.70 -9.27
N LYS A 118 5.76 12.89 -8.28
CA LYS A 118 6.66 11.84 -7.79
C LYS A 118 5.90 10.63 -7.27
N ALA A 119 4.91 10.85 -6.40
CA ALA A 119 4.13 9.78 -5.79
C ALA A 119 3.38 8.95 -6.84
N HIS A 120 2.82 9.58 -7.87
CA HIS A 120 2.13 8.88 -8.94
C HIS A 120 3.08 8.11 -9.87
N GLU A 121 4.27 8.66 -10.17
CA GLU A 121 5.28 7.92 -10.95
C GLU A 121 5.71 6.64 -10.24
N GLU A 122 6.02 6.73 -8.94
CA GLU A 122 6.39 5.55 -8.15
C GLU A 122 5.21 4.57 -7.99
N ALA A 123 3.98 5.07 -7.78
CA ALA A 123 2.80 4.22 -7.70
C ALA A 123 2.54 3.47 -9.01
N ILE A 124 2.65 4.14 -10.17
CA ILE A 124 2.50 3.50 -11.48
C ILE A 124 3.55 2.41 -11.68
N GLU A 125 4.79 2.60 -11.26
CA GLU A 125 5.82 1.56 -11.34
C GLU A 125 5.42 0.32 -10.53
N ARG A 126 5.03 0.51 -9.26
CA ARG A 126 4.59 -0.59 -8.38
C ARG A 126 3.36 -1.31 -8.94
N PHE A 127 2.36 -0.56 -9.42
CA PHE A 127 1.15 -1.13 -9.99
C PHE A 127 1.40 -1.82 -11.33
N LYS A 128 2.33 -1.34 -12.16
CA LYS A 128 2.75 -2.03 -13.39
C LYS A 128 3.46 -3.33 -13.06
N LYS A 129 4.31 -3.36 -12.04
CA LYS A 129 4.95 -4.58 -11.56
C LYS A 129 3.90 -5.62 -11.16
N GLU A 130 2.97 -5.25 -10.28
CA GLU A 130 1.91 -6.16 -9.82
C GLU A 130 0.98 -6.61 -10.95
N ALA A 131 0.57 -5.70 -11.83
CA ALA A 131 -0.29 -5.99 -12.98
C ALA A 131 0.33 -7.00 -13.96
N ASN A 132 1.66 -7.11 -13.98
CA ASN A 132 2.41 -8.01 -14.85
C ASN A 132 2.97 -9.25 -14.12
N THR A 133 2.76 -9.36 -12.80
CA THR A 133 3.17 -10.53 -12.02
C THR A 133 2.54 -11.80 -12.59
N VAL A 134 3.34 -12.87 -12.66
CA VAL A 134 2.81 -14.24 -12.87
C VAL A 134 2.26 -14.70 -11.53
N THR A 135 0.96 -14.99 -11.50
CA THR A 135 0.27 -15.35 -10.26
C THR A 135 0.71 -16.74 -9.79
N ASP A 136 1.00 -16.87 -8.50
CA ASP A 136 1.19 -18.14 -7.80
C ASP A 136 -0.01 -18.37 -6.89
N ASP A 137 -0.68 -19.51 -7.05
CA ASP A 137 -1.86 -19.89 -6.24
C ASP A 137 -1.52 -20.06 -4.75
N LYS A 138 -0.23 -20.13 -4.39
CA LYS A 138 0.24 -20.13 -3.00
C LYS A 138 0.27 -18.74 -2.37
N THR A 139 0.27 -17.69 -3.17
CA THR A 139 0.25 -16.31 -2.68
C THR A 139 -1.19 -15.86 -2.51
N LYS A 140 -1.58 -15.57 -1.26
CA LYS A 140 -2.92 -15.10 -0.90
C LYS A 140 -3.34 -13.93 -1.81
N GLY A 141 -4.48 -14.06 -2.49
CA GLY A 141 -5.08 -13.00 -3.29
C GLY A 141 -4.36 -12.61 -4.59
N ALA A 142 -3.30 -13.31 -5.03
CA ALA A 142 -2.47 -12.87 -6.16
C ALA A 142 -3.25 -12.53 -7.44
N THR A 143 -4.24 -13.34 -7.82
CA THR A 143 -5.07 -13.07 -9.01
C THR A 143 -5.93 -11.81 -8.86
N ASP A 144 -6.53 -11.62 -7.68
CA ASP A 144 -7.37 -10.45 -7.42
C ASP A 144 -6.55 -9.17 -7.27
N LEU A 145 -5.35 -9.24 -6.66
CA LEU A 145 -4.42 -8.12 -6.54
C LEU A 145 -3.88 -7.69 -7.91
N LYS A 146 -3.50 -8.65 -8.76
CA LYS A 146 -3.15 -8.38 -10.16
C LYS A 146 -4.30 -7.67 -10.90
N ALA A 147 -5.52 -8.16 -10.76
CA ALA A 147 -6.70 -7.55 -11.39
C ALA A 147 -6.98 -6.14 -10.85
N PHE A 148 -6.82 -5.93 -9.53
CA PHE A 148 -6.91 -4.63 -8.90
C PHE A 148 -5.86 -3.66 -9.45
N ALA A 149 -4.60 -4.08 -9.56
CA ALA A 149 -3.52 -3.27 -10.10
C ALA A 149 -3.82 -2.85 -11.55
N GLN A 150 -4.26 -3.80 -12.39
CA GLN A 150 -4.67 -3.53 -13.77
C GLN A 150 -5.84 -2.54 -13.86
N LYS A 151 -6.82 -2.65 -12.95
CA LYS A 151 -7.99 -1.76 -12.89
C LYS A 151 -7.61 -0.33 -12.51
N MET A 152 -6.63 -0.15 -11.61
CA MET A 152 -6.25 1.17 -11.10
C MET A 152 -5.30 1.94 -12.02
N LEU A 153 -4.50 1.24 -12.84
CA LEU A 153 -3.49 1.87 -13.71
C LEU A 153 -4.01 3.03 -14.57
N PRO A 154 -5.15 2.93 -15.29
CA PRO A 154 -5.65 4.04 -16.09
C PRO A 154 -5.98 5.30 -15.28
N ALA A 155 -6.44 5.13 -14.03
CA ALA A 155 -6.73 6.26 -13.15
C ALA A 155 -5.43 6.92 -12.67
N LEU A 156 -4.45 6.11 -12.23
CA LEU A 156 -3.13 6.59 -11.80
C LEU A 156 -2.41 7.36 -12.91
N GLU A 157 -2.45 6.85 -14.15
CA GLU A 157 -1.84 7.52 -15.31
C GLU A 157 -2.54 8.86 -15.61
N LYS A 158 -3.88 8.90 -15.51
CA LYS A 158 -4.64 10.15 -15.65
C LYS A 158 -4.30 11.15 -14.55
N HIS A 159 -4.19 10.71 -13.30
CA HIS A 159 -3.82 11.57 -12.18
C HIS A 159 -2.40 12.11 -12.34
N LEU A 160 -1.45 11.29 -12.82
CA LEU A 160 -0.09 11.75 -13.14
C LEU A 160 -0.10 12.86 -14.21
N ASP A 161 -0.86 12.69 -15.29
CA ASP A 161 -0.97 13.72 -16.34
C ASP A 161 -1.54 15.03 -15.79
N MET A 162 -2.50 14.94 -14.87
CA MET A 162 -3.07 16.10 -14.20
C MET A 162 -2.07 16.74 -13.22
N ALA A 163 -1.32 15.94 -12.46
CA ALA A 163 -0.28 16.41 -11.56
C ALA A 163 0.85 17.13 -12.32
N LYS A 164 1.25 16.62 -13.51
CA LYS A 164 2.25 17.28 -14.37
C LYS A 164 1.77 18.64 -14.88
N LYS A 165 0.49 18.76 -15.24
CA LYS A 165 -0.12 20.06 -15.61
C LYS A 165 -0.14 21.03 -14.43
N LEU A 166 -0.44 20.51 -13.23
CA LEU A 166 -0.45 21.29 -12.00
C LEU A 166 0.96 21.78 -11.67
N GLN A 167 1.97 20.91 -11.74
CA GLN A 167 3.38 21.26 -11.53
C GLN A 167 3.84 22.35 -12.51
N ALA A 168 3.47 22.25 -13.79
CA ALA A 168 3.80 23.27 -14.78
C ALA A 168 3.12 24.63 -14.51
N ALA A 169 1.95 24.63 -13.86
CA ALA A 169 1.22 25.84 -13.47
C ALA A 169 1.75 26.47 -12.16
N HIS A 170 2.45 25.68 -11.33
CA HIS A 170 2.98 26.08 -10.02
C HIS A 170 4.50 25.84 -9.92
N PRO A 171 5.33 26.41 -10.81
CA PRO A 171 6.76 26.14 -10.85
C PRO A 171 7.48 26.65 -9.58
N ASP A 172 8.65 26.03 -9.30
CA ASP A 172 9.60 26.58 -8.33
C ASP A 172 9.98 28.02 -8.71
N LYS A 173 10.07 28.88 -7.70
CA LYS A 173 10.47 30.29 -7.87
C LYS A 173 11.96 30.46 -8.09
#